data_AF-A0A0G2HMU8-F1
#
_entry.id   AF-A0A0G2HMU8-F1
#
_cell.length_a   1.000
_cell.length_b   1.000
_cell.length_c   1.000
_cell.angle_alpha   90.00
_cell.angle_beta   90.00
_cell.angle_gamma   90.00
#
_symmetry.space_group_name_H-M   'P 1'
#
loop_
_entity.id
_entity.type
_entity.pdbx_description
1 polymer ?
#
loop_
_entity_poly.entity_id
_entity_poly.type
_entity_poly.pdbx_seq_one_letter_code
_entity_poly.pdbx_strand_id
1 'polypeptide(L)'
;MEEWKNLTKPLRERFLNKLAGRLQEPRVEADRVRRAPNRYKIKIGRPAFRLVYEVAGRQLKVLAIVKKGDRDSAYQKANERS
;
A
#
# COMPACT_ATOMS: atom_id res chain seq x y z
N MET A 1 0.01 -3.22 -12.74
CA MET A 1 0.35 -2.12 -11.81
C MET A 1 1.22 -1.11 -12.53
N GLU A 2 0.62 -0.09 -13.12
CA GLU A 2 1.36 1.03 -13.72
C GLU A 2 2.02 1.89 -12.62
N GLU A 3 1.35 2.04 -11.47
CA GLU A 3 1.84 2.83 -10.35
C GLU A 3 3.19 2.35 -9.78
N TRP A 4 3.43 1.03 -9.72
CA TRP A 4 4.71 0.47 -9.25
C TRP A 4 5.85 0.78 -10.22
N LYS A 5 5.57 0.77 -11.54
CA LYS A 5 6.57 1.11 -12.57
C LYS A 5 6.93 2.60 -12.54
N ASN A 6 5.98 3.45 -12.16
CA ASN A 6 6.17 4.90 -12.02
C ASN A 6 6.96 5.31 -10.76
N LEU A 7 7.29 4.35 -9.87
CA LEU A 7 8.15 4.61 -8.72
C LEU A 7 9.63 4.65 -9.11
N THR A 8 10.35 5.65 -8.60
CA THR A 8 11.81 5.67 -8.69
C THR A 8 12.41 4.45 -7.98
N LYS A 9 13.58 3.99 -8.44
CA LYS A 9 14.30 2.85 -7.85
C LYS A 9 14.41 2.93 -6.31
N PRO A 10 14.85 4.06 -5.69
CA PRO A 10 14.95 4.14 -4.24
C PRO A 10 13.60 4.03 -3.52
N LEU A 11 12.49 4.48 -4.14
CA LEU A 11 11.17 4.30 -3.55
C LEU A 11 10.72 2.84 -3.55
N ARG A 12 10.98 2.12 -4.65
CA ARG A 12 10.70 0.68 -4.75
C ARG A 12 11.48 -0.09 -3.70
N GLU A 13 12.76 0.19 -3.53
CA GLU A 13 13.60 -0.47 -2.52
C GLU A 13 13.08 -0.23 -1.10
N ARG A 14 12.67 1.00 -0.77
CA ARG A 14 12.08 1.29 0.55
C ARG A 14 10.75 0.56 0.77
N PHE A 15 9.93 0.39 -0.27
CA PHE A 15 8.72 -0.41 -0.19
C PHE A 15 9.04 -1.90 -0.01
N LEU A 16 9.97 -2.44 -0.79
CA LEU A 16 10.39 -3.84 -0.70
C LEU A 16 10.93 -4.17 0.70
N ASN A 17 11.78 -3.30 1.27
CA ASN A 17 12.30 -3.50 2.63
C ASN A 17 11.18 -3.56 3.68
N LYS A 18 10.17 -2.70 3.55
CA LYS A 18 9.01 -2.75 4.46
C LYS A 18 8.13 -3.98 4.19
N LEU A 19 7.88 -4.33 2.93
CA LEU A 19 7.11 -5.50 2.55
C LEU A 19 7.75 -6.80 3.04
N ALA A 20 9.08 -6.91 2.99
CA ALA A 20 9.81 -8.05 3.52
C ALA A 20 9.53 -8.24 5.02
N GLY A 21 9.50 -7.15 5.80
CA GLY A 21 9.06 -7.21 7.20
C GLY A 21 7.59 -7.63 7.34
N ARG A 22 6.71 -7.20 6.43
CA ARG A 22 5.29 -7.60 6.41
C ARG A 22 5.05 -9.03 5.95
N LEU A 23 6.02 -9.70 5.33
CA LEU A 23 5.88 -11.13 5.04
C LEU A 23 5.98 -11.97 6.32
N GLN A 24 6.72 -11.50 7.32
CA GLN A 24 6.81 -12.14 8.64
C GLN A 24 5.61 -11.76 9.52
N GLU A 25 5.27 -10.47 9.57
CA GLU A 25 4.12 -9.96 10.31
C GLU A 25 3.20 -9.13 9.41
N PRO A 26 2.26 -9.76 8.69
CA PRO A 26 1.43 -9.07 7.70
C PRO A 26 0.33 -8.20 8.33
N ARG A 27 -0.14 -8.58 9.53
CA ARG A 27 -1.27 -7.94 10.22
C ARG A 27 -0.76 -6.95 11.26
N VAL A 28 -0.55 -5.71 10.83
CA VAL A 28 -0.08 -4.63 11.72
C VAL A 28 -1.26 -3.71 12.04
N GLU A 29 -1.87 -3.87 13.21
CA GLU A 29 -3.11 -3.16 13.58
C GLU A 29 -2.98 -1.62 13.51
N ALA A 30 -1.81 -1.07 13.85
CA ALA A 30 -1.55 0.37 13.75
C ALA A 30 -1.64 0.92 12.30
N ASP A 31 -1.43 0.04 11.31
CA ASP A 31 -1.48 0.36 9.89
C ASP A 31 -2.78 -0.06 9.21
N ARG A 32 -3.74 -0.61 9.96
CA ARG A 32 -5.01 -1.08 9.44
C ARG A 32 -5.79 0.03 8.74
N VAL A 33 -6.42 -0.31 7.62
CA VAL A 33 -7.31 0.57 6.87
C VAL A 33 -8.68 0.56 7.56
N ARG A 34 -9.16 1.73 7.95
CA ARG A 34 -10.50 1.88 8.56
C ARG A 34 -11.55 1.32 7.59
N ARG A 35 -12.51 0.57 8.12
CA ARG A 35 -13.60 -0.10 7.37
C ARG A 35 -13.16 -1.24 6.42
N ALA A 36 -11.91 -1.70 6.47
CA ALA A 36 -11.45 -2.84 5.68
C ALA A 36 -10.66 -3.85 6.55
N PRO A 37 -11.27 -4.99 6.93
CA PRO A 37 -10.73 -5.83 8.01
C PRO A 37 -9.39 -6.51 7.69
N ASN A 38 -9.07 -6.72 6.41
CA ASN A 38 -7.84 -7.40 5.98
C ASN A 38 -6.86 -6.48 5.23
N ARG A 39 -7.08 -5.17 5.25
CA ARG A 39 -6.26 -4.21 4.52
C ARG A 39 -5.42 -3.35 5.44
N TYR A 40 -4.18 -3.16 5.05
CA TYR A 40 -3.16 -2.45 5.81
C TYR A 40 -2.40 -1.51 4.89
N LYS A 41 -1.77 -0.49 5.45
CA LYS A 41 -1.06 0.54 4.68
C LYS A 41 0.39 0.68 5.11
N ILE A 42 1.30 0.76 4.15
CA ILE A 42 2.69 1.12 4.38
C ILE A 42 2.89 2.59 4.03
N LYS A 43 3.39 3.38 4.97
CA LYS A 43 3.68 4.80 4.77
C LYS A 43 5.18 5.02 4.54
N ILE A 44 5.52 5.80 3.51
CA ILE A 44 6.87 6.36 3.29
C ILE A 44 6.77 7.87 3.55
N GLY A 45 7.66 8.41 4.38
CA GLY A 45 7.57 9.80 4.85
C GLY A 45 8.03 10.87 3.85
N ARG A 46 9.02 10.55 2.99
CA ARG A 46 9.61 11.49 2.03
C ARG A 46 10.15 10.76 0.78
N PRO A 47 9.66 11.10 -0.42
CA PRO A 47 8.35 11.72 -0.69
C PRO A 47 7.20 10.90 -0.06
N ALA A 48 6.07 11.54 0.22
CA ALA A 48 4.98 10.92 0.96
C ALA A 48 4.20 9.95 0.06
N PHE A 49 4.42 8.64 0.22
CA PHE A 49 3.70 7.59 -0.49
C PHE A 49 3.01 6.63 0.49
N ARG A 50 1.92 6.01 0.04
CA ARG A 50 1.15 5.01 0.77
C ARG A 50 0.90 3.80 -0.12
N LEU A 51 1.38 2.63 0.29
CA LEU A 51 1.04 1.37 -0.37
C LEU A 51 -0.04 0.68 0.45
N VAL A 52 -1.15 0.29 -0.18
CA VAL A 52 -2.20 -0.48 0.46
C VAL A 52 -2.05 -1.93 0.02
N TYR A 53 -2.06 -2.84 1.00
CA TYR A 53 -2.02 -4.28 0.77
C TYR A 53 -3.13 -4.99 1.53
N GLU A 54 -3.51 -6.15 1.03
CA GLU A 54 -4.49 -7.05 1.61
C GLU A 54 -3.81 -8.37 2.02
N VAL A 55 -4.23 -8.90 3.16
CA VAL A 55 -3.75 -10.19 3.67
C VAL A 55 -4.83 -11.23 3.41
N ALA A 56 -4.56 -12.14 2.46
CA ALA A 56 -5.45 -13.24 2.09
C ALA A 56 -4.80 -14.56 2.49
N GLY A 57 -5.16 -15.09 3.66
CA GLY A 57 -4.54 -16.28 4.22
C GLY A 57 -3.04 -16.09 4.46
N ARG A 58 -2.21 -16.77 3.66
CA ARG A 58 -0.73 -16.69 3.71
C ARG A 58 -0.12 -15.78 2.63
N GLN A 59 -0.96 -15.10 1.85
CA GLN A 59 -0.50 -14.24 0.76
C GLN A 59 -0.74 -12.77 1.09
N LEU A 60 0.20 -11.93 0.67
CA LEU A 60 0.09 -10.48 0.71
C LEU A 60 -0.14 -9.97 -0.72
N LYS A 61 -1.29 -9.36 -0.95
CA LYS A 61 -1.67 -8.79 -2.25
C LYS A 61 -1.57 -7.27 -2.18
N VAL A 62 -0.68 -6.67 -2.96
CA VAL A 62 -0.62 -5.21 -3.10
C VAL A 62 -1.84 -4.76 -3.93
N LEU A 63 -2.58 -3.78 -3.44
CA LEU A 63 -3.81 -3.28 -4.08
C LEU A 63 -3.58 -1.98 -4.83
N ALA A 64 -2.91 -1.00 -4.19
CA ALA A 64 -2.72 0.34 -4.74
C ALA A 64 -1.50 1.04 -4.14
N ILE A 65 -0.93 2.02 -4.87
CA ILE A 65 0.18 2.85 -4.38
C ILE A 65 -0.14 4.33 -4.62
N VAL A 66 -0.41 5.06 -3.55
CA VAL A 66 -0.90 6.44 -3.60
C VAL A 66 0.17 7.42 -3.16
N LYS A 67 0.47 8.43 -3.98
CA LYS A 67 1.29 9.58 -3.59
C LYS A 67 0.44 10.60 -2.83
N LYS A 68 0.85 11.00 -1.64
CA LYS A 68 0.19 12.09 -0.88
C LYS A 68 0.49 13.41 -1.61
N GLY A 69 -0.56 14.00 -2.18
CA GLY A 69 -0.50 15.14 -3.10
C GLY A 69 -1.44 14.94 -4.29
N ASP A 70 -1.67 13.68 -4.67
CA ASP A 70 -2.66 13.24 -5.64
C ASP A 70 -4.04 13.10 -4.95
N ARG A 71 -4.54 14.21 -4.37
CA ARG A 71 -5.69 14.22 -3.45
C ARG A 71 -6.99 13.63 -4.03
N ASP A 72 -7.08 13.43 -5.35
CA ASP A 72 -8.34 13.06 -6.01
C ASP A 72 -8.40 11.62 -6.56
N SER A 73 -7.31 11.03 -7.09
CA SER A 73 -7.48 9.87 -7.98
C SER A 73 -7.66 8.50 -7.29
N ALA A 74 -7.07 8.28 -6.11
CA ALA A 74 -6.94 6.92 -5.57
C ALA A 74 -8.10 6.46 -4.67
N TYR A 75 -8.82 7.40 -4.03
CA TYR A 75 -10.00 7.05 -3.23
C TYR A 75 -11.23 6.80 -4.10
N GLN A 76 -11.36 7.46 -5.26
CA GLN A 76 -12.40 7.17 -6.25
C GLN A 76 -12.20 5.79 -6.90
N LYS A 77 -11.00 5.45 -7.37
CA LYS A 77 -10.76 4.18 -8.08
C LYS A 77 -10.92 2.92 -7.22
N ALA A 78 -10.79 3.03 -5.90
CA ALA A 78 -11.04 1.91 -4.99
C ALA A 78 -12.53 1.69 -4.69
N ASN A 79 -13.39 2.67 -5.00
CA ASN A 79 -14.83 2.65 -4.75
C ASN A 79 -15.68 2.51 -6.04
N GLU A 80 -15.06 2.58 -7.22
CA GLU A 80 -15.71 2.53 -8.55
C GLU A 80 -15.64 1.17 -9.25
N ARG A 81 -15.41 0.08 -8.52
CA ARG A 81 -15.65 -1.27 -9.03
C ARG A 81 -16.81 -1.90 -8.25
N SER A 82 -18.01 -1.41 -8.55
CA SER A 82 -19.27 -2.15 -8.40
C SER A 82 -19.76 -2.56 -9.78
#